data_AF-A0A973DIU0-F1
#
_entry.id   AF-A0A973DIU0-F1
#
_cell.length_a   1.000
_cell.length_b   1.000
_cell.length_c   1.000
_cell.angle_alpha   90.00
_cell.angle_beta   90.00
_cell.angle_gamma   90.00
#
_symmetry.space_group_name_H-M   'P 1'
#
loop_
_entity.id
_entity.type
_entity.pdbx_description
1 polymer ?
#
loop_
_entity_poly.entity_id
_entity_poly.type
_entity_poly.pdbx_seq_one_letter_code
_entity_poly.pdbx_strand_id
1 'polypeptide(L)'
;MMNDLPRHLTGFAVLLLAFGIVAGMFHWPIPEGNAEVALVVLGVAIGWAGSVVAFHFGTSEGSKRKTDLIASKRPEGDGYDEEKENL
;
A
#
# COMPACT_ATOMS: atom_id res chain seq x y z
N MET A 1 -7.30 -4.06 22.11
CA MET A 1 -7.47 -5.20 21.20
C MET A 1 -8.30 -4.68 20.03
N MET A 2 -7.65 -4.01 19.07
CA MET A 2 -8.33 -3.28 18.00
C MET A 2 -8.68 -4.25 16.89
N ASN A 3 -9.91 -4.18 16.40
CA ASN A 3 -10.50 -5.14 15.46
C ASN A 3 -9.71 -5.16 14.14
N ASP A 4 -8.78 -6.10 13.97
CA ASP A 4 -8.16 -6.46 12.67
C ASP A 4 -9.16 -7.14 11.72
N LEU A 5 -10.36 -7.46 12.22
CA LEU A 5 -11.47 -8.11 11.52
C LEU A 5 -11.81 -7.50 10.14
N PRO A 6 -11.91 -6.17 9.95
CA PRO A 6 -12.26 -5.60 8.65
C PRO A 6 -11.15 -5.80 7.62
N ARG A 7 -9.88 -5.74 8.05
CA ARG A 7 -8.72 -5.91 7.16
C ARG A 7 -8.59 -7.35 6.66
N HIS A 8 -8.78 -8.32 7.55
CA HIS A 8 -8.80 -9.74 7.17
C HIS A 8 -10.03 -10.10 6.32
N LEU A 9 -11.20 -9.55 6.65
CA LEU A 9 -12.42 -9.77 5.86
C LEU A 9 -12.28 -9.24 4.43
N THR A 10 -11.67 -8.06 4.27
CA THR A 10 -11.43 -7.46 2.96
C THR A 10 -10.42 -8.30 2.15
N GLY A 11 -9.32 -8.73 2.77
CA GLY A 11 -8.36 -9.62 2.12
C GLY A 11 -8.97 -10.96 1.69
N PHE A 12 -9.80 -11.55 2.54
CA PHE A 12 -10.50 -12.81 2.25
C PHE A 12 -11.52 -12.65 1.11
N ALA A 13 -12.26 -11.54 1.08
CA ALA A 13 -13.19 -11.24 0.00
C ALA A 13 -12.48 -11.06 -1.35
N VAL A 14 -11.33 -10.38 -1.37
CA VAL A 14 -10.52 -10.22 -2.59
C VAL A 14 -9.95 -11.56 -3.07
N LEU A 15 -9.49 -12.42 -2.15
CA LEU A 15 -9.02 -13.76 -2.49
C LEU A 15 -10.14 -14.64 -3.07
N LEU A 16 -11.34 -14.60 -2.48
CA LEU A 16 -12.50 -15.33 -3.01
C LEU A 16 -12.90 -14.81 -4.39
N LEU A 17 -12.88 -13.49 -4.60
CA LEU A 17 -13.16 -12.89 -5.90
C LEU A 17 -12.14 -13.35 -6.94
N ALA A 18 -10.85 -13.30 -6.62
CA ALA A 18 -9.78 -13.75 -7.51
C ALA A 18 -9.93 -15.24 -7.85
N PHE A 19 -10.20 -16.07 -6.85
CA PHE A 19 -10.46 -17.50 -7.03
C PHE A 19 -11.69 -17.74 -7.92
N GLY A 20 -12.77 -17.01 -7.72
CA GLY A 20 -14.00 -17.10 -8.52
C GLY A 20 -13.77 -16.71 -9.98
N ILE A 21 -12.97 -15.68 -10.25
CA ILE A 21 -12.59 -15.27 -11.61
C ILE A 21 -11.79 -16.38 -12.29
N VAL A 22 -10.76 -16.92 -11.62
CA VAL A 22 -9.94 -18.02 -12.16
C VAL A 22 -10.80 -19.26 -12.41
N ALA A 23 -11.64 -19.66 -11.45
CA ALA A 23 -12.56 -20.79 -11.60
C ALA A 23 -13.55 -20.59 -12.75
N GLY A 24 -14.06 -19.36 -12.92
CA GLY A 24 -14.93 -18.99 -14.03
C GLY A 24 -14.25 -19.11 -15.39
N MET A 25 -12.96 -18.75 -15.49
CA MET A 25 -12.17 -18.91 -16.72
C MET A 25 -11.99 -20.38 -17.13
N PHE A 26 -12.04 -21.34 -16.21
CA PHE A 26 -11.99 -22.77 -16.56
C PHE A 26 -13.31 -23.30 -17.16
N HIS A 27 -14.45 -22.66 -16.88
CA HIS A 27 -15.74 -23.04 -17.43
C HIS A 27 -16.15 -22.22 -18.66
N TRP A 28 -15.65 -20.98 -18.79
CA TRP A 28 -15.94 -20.10 -19.91
C TRP A 28 -14.69 -19.87 -20.76
N PRO A 29 -14.54 -20.56 -21.90
CA PRO A 29 -13.41 -20.30 -22.80
C PRO A 29 -13.53 -18.87 -23.33
N ILE A 30 -12.42 -18.11 -23.24
CA ILE A 30 -12.36 -16.78 -23.84
C ILE A 30 -12.41 -16.96 -25.36
N PRO A 31 -13.43 -16.44 -26.06
CA PRO A 31 -13.47 -16.50 -27.52
C PRO A 31 -12.27 -15.73 -28.10
N GLU A 32 -11.66 -16.26 -29.17
CA GLU A 32 -10.42 -15.69 -29.76
C GLU A 32 -10.52 -14.20 -30.08
N GLY A 33 -11.70 -13.73 -30.51
CA GLY A 33 -11.94 -12.31 -30.80
C GLY A 33 -11.77 -11.38 -29.60
N ASN A 34 -11.77 -11.91 -28.38
CA ASN A 34 -11.70 -11.13 -27.14
C ASN A 34 -10.34 -11.24 -26.45
N ALA A 35 -9.38 -11.97 -27.04
CA ALA A 35 -8.07 -12.22 -26.42
C ALA A 35 -7.27 -10.93 -26.18
N GLU A 36 -7.26 -9.99 -27.13
CA GLU A 36 -6.60 -8.69 -26.95
C GLU A 36 -7.24 -7.87 -25.82
N VAL A 37 -8.57 -7.84 -25.76
CA VAL A 37 -9.29 -7.14 -24.70
C VAL A 37 -8.97 -7.75 -23.33
N ALA A 38 -8.91 -9.09 -23.26
CA ALA A 38 -8.54 -9.79 -22.04
C ALA A 38 -7.11 -9.45 -21.59
N LEU A 39 -6.15 -9.36 -22.53
CA LEU A 39 -4.77 -8.95 -22.24
C LEU A 39 -4.68 -7.51 -21.73
N VAL A 40 -5.44 -6.58 -22.32
CA VAL A 40 -5.51 -5.19 -21.84
C VAL A 40 -6.05 -5.14 -20.42
N VAL A 41 -7.17 -5.83 -20.15
CA VAL A 41 -7.79 -5.88 -18.82
C VAL A 41 -6.83 -6.50 -17.80
N LEU A 42 -6.11 -7.57 -18.18
CA LEU A 42 -5.09 -8.20 -17.34
C LEU A 42 -3.96 -7.21 -16.99
N GLY A 43 -3.45 -6.47 -17.98
CA GLY A 43 -2.43 -5.44 -17.74
C GLY A 43 -2.90 -4.36 -16.77
N VAL A 44 -4.13 -3.87 -16.92
CA VAL A 44 -4.74 -2.88 -16.01
C VAL A 44 -4.85 -3.45 -14.59
N ALA A 45 -5.33 -4.69 -14.45
CA ALA A 45 -5.46 -5.35 -13.16
C ALA A 45 -4.12 -5.51 -12.44
N ILE A 46 -3.07 -5.92 -13.17
CA ILE A 46 -1.70 -6.02 -12.64
C ILE A 46 -1.20 -4.63 -12.20
N GLY A 47 -1.45 -3.58 -12.98
CA GLY A 47 -1.08 -2.20 -12.64
C GLY A 47 -1.72 -1.73 -11.33
N TRP A 48 -3.01 -2.00 -11.13
CA TRP A 48 -3.70 -1.67 -9.88
C TRP A 48 -3.19 -2.50 -8.69
N ALA A 49 -2.96 -3.80 -8.89
CA ALA A 49 -2.36 -4.65 -7.86
C ALA A 49 -0.99 -4.12 -7.42
N GLY A 50 -0.14 -3.71 -8.37
CA GLY A 50 1.15 -3.08 -8.10
C GLY A 50 1.01 -1.77 -7.29
N SER A 51 0.02 -0.95 -7.60
CA SER A 51 -0.26 0.29 -6.84
C SER A 51 -0.67 0.01 -5.40
N VAL A 52 -1.52 -1.00 -5.16
CA VAL A 52 -1.93 -1.40 -3.81
C VAL A 52 -0.74 -1.94 -3.01
N VAL A 53 0.10 -2.77 -3.64
CA VAL A 53 1.35 -3.27 -3.03
C VAL A 53 2.29 -2.11 -2.71
N ALA A 54 2.50 -1.18 -3.64
CA ALA A 54 3.34 0.00 -3.42
C ALA A 54 2.79 0.90 -2.31
N PHE A 55 1.47 1.06 -2.20
CA PHE A 55 0.86 1.81 -1.11
C PHE A 55 1.08 1.13 0.25
N HIS A 56 0.82 -0.18 0.34
CA HIS A 56 0.89 -0.91 1.61
C HIS A 56 2.33 -1.16 2.07
N PHE A 57 3.24 -1.50 1.16
CA PHE A 57 4.64 -1.81 1.46
C PHE A 57 5.58 -0.62 1.28
N GLY A 58 5.26 0.35 0.43
CA GLY A 58 6.08 1.55 0.24
C GLY A 58 5.87 2.60 1.34
N THR A 59 4.66 2.74 1.88
CA THR A 59 4.37 3.79 2.87
C THR A 59 4.45 3.30 4.33
N SER A 60 4.17 2.03 4.62
CA SER A 60 3.98 1.57 6.00
C SER A 60 5.28 1.34 6.79
N GLU A 61 6.36 0.89 6.17
CA GLU A 61 7.67 0.78 6.83
C GLU A 61 8.52 2.04 6.67
N GLY A 62 8.50 2.64 5.47
CA GLY A 62 9.30 3.82 5.15
C GLY A 62 8.89 5.07 5.92
N SER A 63 7.58 5.33 6.08
CA SER A 63 7.10 6.52 6.79
C SER A 63 7.20 6.37 8.31
N LYS A 64 6.90 5.19 8.87
CA LYS A 64 7.09 4.95 10.31
C LYS A 64 8.55 5.13 10.70
N ARG A 65 9.49 4.59 9.93
CA ARG A 65 10.92 4.76 10.16
C ARG A 65 11.37 6.22 10.03
N LYS A 66 10.82 6.98 9.08
CA LYS A 66 11.14 8.42 8.95
C LYS A 66 10.54 9.25 10.08
N THR A 67 9.29 8.98 10.48
CA THR A 67 8.64 9.63 11.61
C THR A 67 9.33 9.29 12.93
N ASP A 68 9.77 8.05 13.14
CA ASP A 68 10.56 7.66 14.32
C ASP A 68 11.95 8.29 14.33
N LEU A 69 12.61 8.40 13.17
CA LEU A 69 13.90 9.11 13.03
C LEU A 69 13.78 10.62 13.26
N ILE A 70 12.66 11.23 12.89
CA ILE A 70 12.38 12.65 13.17
C ILE A 70 11.97 12.85 14.62
N ALA A 71 11.15 11.97 15.20
CA ALA A 71 10.73 12.03 16.59
C ALA A 71 11.87 11.73 17.58
N SER A 72 12.83 10.89 17.20
CA SER A 72 14.04 10.59 17.98
C SER A 72 15.11 11.67 17.84
N LYS A 73 15.09 12.49 16.78
CA LYS A 73 15.87 13.73 16.70
C LYS A 73 15.14 14.84 17.44
N ARG A 74 15.36 14.94 18.75
CA ARG A 74 15.17 16.20 19.49
C ARG A 74 16.01 17.28 18.77
N PRO A 75 15.49 18.50 18.54
CA PRO A 75 16.30 19.58 18.00
C PRO A 75 17.40 19.87 19.02
N GLU A 76 18.62 19.54 18.65
CA GLU A 76 19.82 19.82 19.43
C GLU A 76 20.39 21.13 18.88
N GLY A 77 20.20 22.22 19.62
CA GLY A 77 21.01 23.43 19.50
C GLY A 77 20.43 24.58 18.68
N ASP A 78 19.40 25.25 19.20
CA ASP A 78 19.19 26.69 19.06
C ASP A 78 19.77 27.41 20.29
N GLY A 79 21.09 27.31 20.45
CA GLY A 79 21.85 28.16 21.36
C GLY A 79 21.93 29.58 20.79
N TYR A 80 20.90 30.39 21.05
CA TYR A 80 21.05 31.84 21.08
C TYR A 80 21.54 32.20 22.47
N ASP A 81 22.85 32.37 22.58
CA ASP A 81 23.49 32.86 23.78
C ASP A 81 22.92 34.23 24.12
N GLU A 82 22.19 34.28 25.24
CA GLU A 82 21.91 35.47 26.04
C GLU A 82 23.24 36.06 26.54
N GLU A 83 24.06 36.60 25.64
CA GLU A 83 25.25 37.34 26.04
C GLU A 83 24.88 38.79 26.35
N LYS A 84 24.43 38.97 27.60
CA LYS A 84 24.75 40.11 28.49
C LYS A 84 24.12 41.45 28.12
N GLU A 85 22.81 41.51 28.33
CA GLU A 85 22.21 42.67 28.99
C GLU A 85 22.81 42.76 30.41
N ASN A 86 23.51 43.86 30.72
CA ASN A 86 24.06 44.22 32.04
C ASN A 86 25.24 43.40 32.57
N LEU A 87 26.47 43.90 32.37
CA LEU A 87 27.49 44.18 33.43
C LEU A 87 28.78 44.72 32.80
#